data_AF-A0AA87ZB68-F1
#
_entry.id   AF-A0AA87ZB68-F1
#
_cell.length_a   1.000
_cell.length_b   1.000
_cell.length_c   1.000
_cell.angle_alpha   90.00
_cell.angle_beta   90.00
_cell.angle_gamma   90.00
#
_symmetry.space_group_name_H-M   'P 1'
#
loop_
_entity.id
_entity.type
_entity.pdbx_description
1 polymer ?
#
loop_
_entity_poly.entity_id
_entity_poly.type
_entity_poly.pdbx_seq_one_letter_code
_entity_poly.pdbx_strand_id
1 'polypeptide(L)'
;MQTPDQHPTAEDQSQPVARRIERLSLHLTPVPRPLLSGGQLRLQECARGAPRLSVDTASLSEFMRGRHRDIQERVFEYFSSRPELQTPIEISKDDHRQLCMRQLHGLVRDAGIRPFRYLFEDPAKYFAVLEAVGSVDMSLGIKTGVQFR
;
A
#
# COMPACT_ATOMS: atom_id res chain seq x y z
N MET A 1 -35.98 41.27 -5.02
CA MET A 1 -34.67 41.28 -4.35
C MET A 1 -34.36 39.84 -3.98
N GLN A 2 -33.25 39.32 -4.49
CA GLN A 2 -32.71 38.00 -4.15
C GLN A 2 -31.91 38.11 -2.85
N THR A 3 -32.06 37.14 -1.96
CA THR A 3 -31.05 36.76 -0.97
C THR A 3 -30.95 35.24 -1.03
N PRO A 4 -29.78 34.65 -1.36
CA PRO A 4 -29.61 33.22 -1.36
C PRO A 4 -29.39 32.73 0.07
N ASP A 5 -30.22 31.78 0.50
CA ASP A 5 -30.05 31.05 1.75
C ASP A 5 -28.71 30.29 1.73
N GLN A 6 -27.91 30.53 2.76
CA GLN A 6 -26.61 29.91 2.95
C GLN A 6 -26.78 28.42 3.30
N HIS A 7 -26.11 27.57 2.52
CA HIS A 7 -26.04 26.12 2.76
C HIS A 7 -25.44 25.82 4.16
N PRO A 8 -26.13 25.09 5.06
CA PRO A 8 -25.65 24.78 6.41
C PRO A 8 -24.55 23.70 6.49
N THR A 9 -24.10 23.17 5.35
CA THR A 9 -23.24 21.97 5.29
C THR A 9 -21.73 22.26 5.28
N ALA A 10 -21.31 23.51 5.41
CA ALA A 10 -19.88 23.87 5.43
C ALA A 10 -19.20 23.65 6.79
N GLU A 11 -19.95 23.57 7.89
CA GLU A 11 -19.37 23.53 9.24
C GLU A 11 -18.98 22.12 9.73
N ASP A 12 -19.55 21.06 9.14
CA ASP A 12 -19.39 19.69 9.66
C ASP A 12 -18.10 18.97 9.19
N GLN A 13 -17.46 19.46 8.13
CA GLN A 13 -16.16 18.92 7.66
C GLN A 13 -14.97 19.45 8.48
N SER A 14 -15.15 20.56 9.19
CA SER A 14 -14.10 21.18 10.01
C SER A 14 -13.79 20.34 11.26
N GLN A 15 -14.79 19.67 11.85
CA GLN A 15 -14.62 18.84 13.04
C GLN A 15 -13.75 17.59 12.82
N PRO A 16 -13.95 16.75 11.78
CA PRO A 16 -13.11 15.59 11.54
C PRO A 16 -11.69 15.97 11.14
N VAL A 17 -11.51 17.06 10.37
CA VAL A 17 -10.19 17.58 10.00
C VAL A 17 -9.46 18.11 11.23
N ALA A 18 -10.13 18.88 12.10
CA ALA A 18 -9.54 19.39 13.33
C ALA A 18 -9.10 18.26 14.27
N ARG A 19 -9.94 17.23 14.47
CA ARG A 19 -9.58 16.05 15.28
C ARG A 19 -8.42 15.26 14.68
N ARG A 20 -8.33 15.16 13.34
CA ARG A 20 -7.21 14.53 12.65
C ARG A 20 -5.91 15.33 12.86
N ILE A 21 -5.96 16.66 12.73
CA ILE A 21 -4.82 17.56 12.97
C ILE A 21 -4.37 17.48 14.43
N GLU A 22 -5.29 17.44 15.39
CA GLU A 22 -4.99 17.30 16.82
C GLU A 22 -4.34 15.95 17.14
N ARG A 23 -4.83 14.84 16.56
CA ARG A 23 -4.17 13.53 16.70
C ARG A 23 -2.79 13.51 16.06
N LEU A 24 -2.64 14.14 14.90
CA LEU A 24 -1.37 14.25 14.19
C LEU A 24 -0.36 15.07 15.02
N SER A 25 -0.79 16.18 15.62
CA SER A 25 0.09 17.06 16.39
C SER A 25 0.66 16.37 17.63
N LEU A 26 -0.12 15.47 18.27
CA LEU A 26 0.34 14.60 19.37
C LEU A 26 1.44 13.60 18.95
N HIS A 27 1.55 13.28 17.66
CA HIS A 27 2.58 12.37 17.14
C HIS A 27 3.80 13.13 16.59
N LEU A 28 3.58 14.32 16.03
CA LEU A 28 4.64 15.16 15.46
C LEU A 28 5.38 15.99 16.50
N THR A 29 4.73 16.29 17.63
CA THR A 29 5.33 17.04 18.73
C THR A 29 5.48 16.11 19.93
N PRO A 30 6.67 15.54 20.16
CA PRO A 30 6.88 14.65 21.29
C PRO A 30 6.75 15.45 22.58
N VAL A 31 5.65 15.25 23.29
CA VAL A 31 5.49 15.75 24.66
C VAL A 31 6.57 15.06 25.50
N PRO A 32 7.45 15.80 26.20
CA PRO A 32 8.45 15.20 27.07
C PRO A 32 7.73 14.45 28.18
N ARG A 33 7.52 13.14 28.02
CA ARG A 33 7.06 12.28 29.10
C ARG A 33 8.28 11.95 29.96
N PRO A 34 8.27 12.26 31.27
CA PRO A 34 9.28 11.72 32.17
C PRO A 34 9.06 10.20 32.24
N LEU A 35 9.80 9.47 31.42
CA LEU A 35 9.85 8.02 31.49
C LEU A 35 10.67 7.65 32.72
N LEU A 36 9.98 7.22 33.77
CA LEU A 36 10.57 6.57 34.93
C LEU A 36 11.38 5.36 34.43
N SER A 37 12.70 5.43 34.59
CA SER A 37 13.66 4.32 34.47
C SER A 37 13.58 3.49 33.18
N GLY A 38 14.22 3.98 32.12
CA GLY A 38 14.57 3.15 30.96
C GLY A 38 14.89 3.98 29.73
N GLY A 39 16.18 4.15 29.43
CA GLY A 39 16.74 4.68 28.17
C GLY A 39 15.98 5.86 27.52
N GLN A 40 16.44 7.09 27.74
CA GLN A 40 15.88 8.26 27.07
C GLN A 40 16.11 8.17 25.55
N LEU A 41 15.08 7.77 24.79
CA LEU A 41 15.09 7.82 23.33
C LEU A 41 15.21 9.30 22.91
N ARG A 42 16.29 9.63 22.19
CA ARG A 42 16.54 10.98 21.66
C ARG A 42 16.16 11.02 20.19
N LEU A 43 15.46 12.08 19.79
CA LEU A 43 15.34 12.42 18.38
C LEU A 43 16.73 12.70 17.85
N GLN A 44 17.09 12.02 16.78
CA GLN A 44 18.26 12.34 15.99
C GLN A 44 17.79 13.05 14.72
N GLU A 45 18.54 14.05 14.30
CA GLU A 45 18.32 14.65 12.99
C GLU A 45 18.62 13.58 11.94
N CYS A 46 17.65 13.30 11.05
CA CYS A 46 17.95 12.56 9.83
C CYS A 46 19.10 13.30 9.13
N ALA A 47 20.15 12.58 8.70
CA ALA A 47 21.37 13.17 8.16
C ALA A 47 21.10 14.03 6.91
N ARG A 48 20.69 15.27 7.13
CA ARG A 48 20.35 16.24 6.09
C ARG A 48 21.67 16.90 5.70
N GLY A 49 22.34 16.34 4.69
CA GLY A 49 23.62 16.87 4.19
C GLY A 49 24.81 15.92 4.31
N ALA A 50 24.62 14.65 4.64
CA ALA A 50 25.64 13.64 4.32
C ALA A 50 25.91 13.67 2.81
N PRO A 51 27.17 13.58 2.36
CA PRO A 51 27.47 13.49 0.93
C PRO A 51 26.63 12.37 0.33
N ARG A 52 25.88 12.68 -0.73
CA ARG A 52 25.04 11.70 -1.42
C ARG A 52 25.89 10.46 -1.69
N LEU A 53 25.43 9.31 -1.21
CA LEU A 53 26.10 8.05 -1.47
C LEU A 53 26.27 7.94 -3.00
N SER A 54 27.51 7.93 -3.47
CA SER A 54 27.79 7.70 -4.88
C SER A 54 27.60 6.22 -5.14
N VAL A 55 26.44 5.86 -5.69
CA VAL A 55 26.07 4.48 -6.00
C VAL A 55 25.90 4.37 -7.49
N ASP A 56 26.38 3.27 -8.06
CA ASP A 56 26.00 2.86 -9.40
C ASP A 56 24.51 2.47 -9.38
N THR A 57 23.67 3.42 -9.79
CA THR A 57 22.21 3.26 -9.84
C THR A 57 21.78 2.23 -10.85
N ALA A 58 22.57 1.98 -11.91
CA ALA A 58 22.25 0.99 -12.91
C ALA A 58 22.41 -0.42 -12.34
N SER A 59 23.57 -0.70 -11.72
CA SER A 59 23.81 -1.99 -11.06
C SER A 59 22.86 -2.24 -9.90
N LEU A 60 22.60 -1.22 -9.06
CA LEU A 60 21.64 -1.37 -7.96
C LEU A 60 20.23 -1.60 -8.48
N SER A 61 19.80 -0.86 -9.50
CA SER A 61 18.47 -1.07 -10.09
C SER A 61 18.35 -2.46 -10.68
N GLU A 62 19.37 -2.96 -11.39
CA GLU A 62 19.34 -4.30 -11.96
C GLU A 62 19.28 -5.37 -10.88
N PHE A 63 20.04 -5.20 -9.80
CA PHE A 63 19.97 -6.09 -8.64
C PHE A 63 18.58 -6.09 -7.99
N MET A 64 18.01 -4.91 -7.75
CA MET A 64 16.70 -4.76 -7.09
C MET A 64 15.52 -5.22 -7.95
N ARG A 65 15.64 -5.20 -9.29
CA ARG A 65 14.60 -5.70 -10.19
C ARG A 65 14.30 -7.19 -10.02
N GLY A 66 15.27 -7.95 -9.52
CA GLY A 66 15.16 -9.39 -9.38
C GLY A 66 15.02 -10.12 -10.72
N ARG A 67 14.89 -11.44 -10.65
CA ARG A 67 14.91 -12.33 -11.82
C ARG A 67 13.57 -12.42 -12.57
N HIS A 68 12.46 -12.25 -11.85
CA HIS A 68 11.12 -12.54 -12.34
C HIS A 68 10.31 -11.27 -12.63
N ARG A 69 10.97 -10.26 -13.19
CA ARG A 69 10.35 -8.97 -13.47
C ARG A 69 9.24 -9.07 -14.53
N ASP A 70 9.39 -9.97 -15.49
CA ASP A 70 8.40 -10.24 -16.55
C ASP A 70 7.01 -10.56 -15.98
N ILE A 71 6.94 -11.42 -14.96
CA ILE A 71 5.66 -11.80 -14.37
C ILE A 71 5.13 -10.70 -13.44
N GLN A 72 6.01 -9.95 -12.78
CA GLN A 72 5.61 -8.80 -11.96
C GLN A 72 5.01 -7.68 -12.82
N GLU A 73 5.63 -7.36 -13.96
CA GLU A 73 5.12 -6.40 -14.94
C GLU A 73 3.75 -6.81 -15.47
N ARG A 74 3.55 -8.10 -15.78
CA ARG A 74 2.22 -8.61 -16.17
C ARG A 74 1.15 -8.41 -15.10
N VAL A 75 1.49 -8.58 -13.82
CA VAL A 75 0.57 -8.26 -12.71
C VAL A 75 0.23 -6.78 -12.72
N PHE A 76 1.24 -5.92 -12.81
CA PHE A 76 1.05 -4.47 -12.80
C PHE A 76 0.25 -3.96 -13.99
N GLU A 77 0.54 -4.43 -15.20
CA GLU A 77 -0.20 -4.10 -16.41
C GLU A 77 -1.67 -4.53 -16.31
N TYR A 78 -1.92 -5.73 -15.78
CA TYR A 78 -3.28 -6.24 -15.59
C TYR A 78 -4.13 -5.34 -14.69
N PHE A 79 -3.59 -4.88 -13.55
CA PHE A 79 -4.30 -4.01 -12.61
C PHE A 79 -4.30 -2.54 -13.02
N SER A 80 -3.25 -2.06 -13.70
CA SER A 80 -3.17 -0.68 -14.20
C SER A 80 -4.20 -0.42 -15.30
N SER A 81 -4.49 -1.44 -16.12
CA SER A 81 -5.53 -1.38 -17.15
C SER A 81 -6.96 -1.52 -16.60
N ARG A 82 -7.13 -1.76 -15.30
CA ARG A 82 -8.43 -2.03 -14.65
C ARG A 82 -8.62 -1.20 -13.38
N PRO A 83 -8.95 0.10 -13.50
CA PRO A 83 -9.18 0.98 -12.36
C PRO A 83 -10.25 0.46 -11.39
N GLU A 84 -11.25 -0.27 -11.89
CA GLU A 84 -12.32 -0.89 -11.09
C GLU A 84 -11.83 -2.00 -10.15
N LEU A 85 -10.62 -2.51 -10.37
CA LEU A 85 -9.95 -3.47 -9.51
C LEU A 85 -8.97 -2.83 -8.53
N GLN A 86 -8.81 -1.51 -8.52
CA GLN A 86 -7.95 -0.83 -7.54
C GLN A 86 -8.68 -0.62 -6.21
N THR A 87 -7.96 -0.78 -5.10
CA THR A 87 -8.54 -0.61 -3.76
C THR A 87 -8.61 0.88 -3.40
N PRO A 88 -9.82 1.44 -3.18
CA PRO A 88 -9.97 2.83 -2.75
C PRO A 88 -9.45 3.02 -1.32
N ILE A 89 -9.05 4.25 -0.98
CA ILE A 89 -8.58 4.59 0.38
C ILE A 89 -9.69 4.36 1.42
N GLU A 90 -10.92 4.73 1.09
CA GLU A 90 -12.08 4.57 1.96
C GLU A 90 -13.06 3.58 1.32
N ILE A 91 -13.06 2.34 1.81
CA ILE A 91 -13.96 1.26 1.38
C ILE A 91 -14.47 0.50 2.60
N SER A 92 -15.72 0.04 2.56
CA SER A 92 -16.26 -0.79 3.63
C SER A 92 -15.57 -2.17 3.64
N LYS A 93 -15.59 -2.84 4.79
CA LYS A 93 -15.00 -4.18 4.91
C LYS A 93 -15.64 -5.19 3.95
N ASP A 94 -16.95 -5.12 3.76
CA ASP A 94 -17.68 -6.09 2.94
C ASP A 94 -17.48 -5.82 1.45
N ASP A 95 -17.43 -4.55 1.04
CA ASP A 95 -17.08 -4.18 -0.33
C ASP A 95 -15.64 -4.55 -0.66
N HIS A 96 -14.70 -4.35 0.27
CA HIS A 96 -13.30 -4.75 0.10
C HIS A 96 -13.14 -6.26 -0.05
N ARG A 97 -13.89 -7.06 0.72
CA ARG A 97 -13.92 -8.52 0.55
C ARG A 97 -14.40 -8.94 -0.84
N GLN A 98 -15.46 -8.29 -1.33
CA GLN A 98 -15.98 -8.56 -2.67
C GLN A 98 -14.98 -8.14 -3.76
N LEU A 99 -14.39 -6.96 -3.62
CA LEU A 99 -13.34 -6.47 -4.50
C LEU A 99 -12.15 -7.44 -4.54
N CYS A 100 -11.67 -7.88 -3.38
CA CYS A 100 -10.57 -8.82 -3.27
C CYS A 100 -10.90 -10.20 -3.89
N MET A 101 -12.16 -10.64 -3.87
CA MET A 101 -12.59 -11.81 -4.64
C MET A 101 -12.54 -11.56 -6.16
N ARG A 102 -13.02 -10.40 -6.64
CA ARG A 102 -12.94 -10.04 -8.06
C ARG A 102 -11.50 -9.93 -8.55
N GLN A 103 -10.64 -9.26 -7.79
CA GLN A 103 -9.20 -9.16 -8.06
C GLN A 103 -8.55 -10.55 -8.18
N LEU A 104 -8.81 -11.45 -7.23
CA LEU A 104 -8.26 -12.81 -7.26
C LEU A 104 -8.75 -13.61 -8.48
N HIS A 105 -10.05 -13.53 -8.79
CA HIS A 105 -10.59 -14.19 -9.98
C HIS A 105 -10.00 -13.64 -11.27
N GLY A 106 -9.89 -12.32 -11.38
CA GLY A 106 -9.29 -11.66 -12.54
C GLY A 106 -7.81 -12.02 -12.73
N LEU A 107 -7.03 -12.03 -11.64
CA LEU A 107 -5.62 -12.46 -11.67
C LEU A 107 -5.46 -13.89 -12.23
N VAL A 108 -6.30 -14.83 -11.76
CA VAL A 108 -6.15 -16.24 -12.11
C VAL A 108 -6.75 -16.56 -13.48
N ARG A 109 -7.95 -16.04 -13.77
CA ARG A 109 -8.70 -16.40 -14.99
C ARG A 109 -8.35 -15.49 -16.16
N ASP A 110 -8.28 -14.20 -15.93
CA ASP A 110 -8.17 -13.22 -17.00
C ASP A 110 -6.70 -12.90 -17.31
N ALA A 111 -5.87 -12.71 -16.27
CA ALA A 111 -4.42 -12.52 -16.44
C ALA A 111 -3.67 -13.84 -16.68
N GLY A 112 -4.32 -14.98 -16.42
CA GLY A 112 -3.76 -16.32 -16.56
C GLY A 112 -2.61 -16.62 -15.60
N ILE A 113 -2.49 -15.85 -14.51
CA ILE A 113 -1.40 -16.00 -13.53
C ILE A 113 -1.84 -17.06 -12.52
N ARG A 114 -1.09 -18.16 -12.45
CA ARG A 114 -1.42 -19.32 -11.60
C ARG A 114 -0.33 -19.52 -10.53
N PRO A 115 -0.38 -18.79 -9.41
CA PRO A 115 0.66 -18.82 -8.38
C PRO A 115 0.99 -20.24 -7.92
N PHE A 116 -0.01 -21.08 -7.65
CA PHE A 116 0.24 -22.45 -7.18
C PHE A 116 0.98 -23.33 -8.17
N ARG A 117 0.83 -23.11 -9.47
CA ARG A 117 1.63 -23.81 -10.46
C ARG A 117 3.11 -23.45 -10.30
N TYR A 118 3.40 -22.17 -10.10
CA TYR A 118 4.75 -21.69 -9.85
C TYR A 118 5.30 -22.19 -8.51
N LEU A 119 4.48 -22.40 -7.49
CA LEU A 119 4.97 -22.93 -6.20
C LEU A 119 5.70 -24.27 -6.37
N PHE A 120 5.25 -25.13 -7.29
CA PHE A 120 5.89 -26.41 -7.56
C PHE A 120 6.95 -26.36 -8.67
N GLU A 121 6.75 -25.51 -9.69
CA GLU A 121 7.66 -25.40 -10.84
C GLU A 121 8.87 -24.50 -10.56
N ASP A 122 8.64 -23.35 -9.92
CA ASP A 122 9.64 -22.32 -9.61
C ASP A 122 9.18 -21.47 -8.40
N PRO A 123 9.56 -21.86 -7.16
CA PRO A 123 9.17 -21.14 -5.96
C PRO A 123 9.57 -19.66 -5.96
N ALA A 124 10.68 -19.29 -6.61
CA ALA A 124 11.10 -17.89 -6.68
C ALA A 124 10.12 -17.06 -7.52
N LYS A 125 9.59 -17.64 -8.60
CA LYS A 125 8.53 -17.03 -9.41
C LYS A 125 7.21 -16.90 -8.64
N TYR A 126 6.87 -17.88 -7.79
CA TYR A 126 5.72 -17.77 -6.90
C TYR A 126 5.83 -16.56 -5.96
N PHE A 127 6.98 -16.40 -5.30
CA PHE A 127 7.19 -15.26 -4.40
C PHE A 127 7.22 -13.92 -5.14
N ALA A 128 7.80 -13.86 -6.34
CA ALA A 128 7.75 -12.65 -7.16
C ALA A 128 6.32 -12.23 -7.51
N VAL A 129 5.44 -13.20 -7.80
CA VAL A 129 4.00 -12.92 -8.01
C VAL A 129 3.35 -12.42 -6.73
N LEU A 130 3.59 -13.06 -5.59
CA LEU A 130 3.01 -12.62 -4.31
C LEU A 130 3.46 -11.21 -3.91
N GLU A 131 4.72 -10.86 -4.16
CA GLU A 131 5.25 -9.52 -3.93
C GLU A 131 4.52 -8.48 -4.79
N ALA A 132 4.43 -8.72 -6.11
CA ALA A 132 3.73 -7.81 -7.01
C ALA A 132 2.25 -7.68 -6.64
N VAL A 133 1.56 -8.79 -6.38
CA VAL A 133 0.15 -8.79 -5.98
C VAL A 133 -0.05 -8.08 -4.63
N GLY A 134 0.82 -8.32 -3.66
CA GLY A 134 0.77 -7.66 -2.34
C GLY A 134 1.01 -6.16 -2.40
N SER A 135 1.78 -5.68 -3.40
CA SER A 135 1.96 -4.24 -3.64
C SER A 135 0.74 -3.57 -4.28
N VAL A 136 -0.12 -4.34 -4.98
CA VAL A 136 -1.42 -3.86 -5.49
C VAL A 136 -2.43 -3.80 -4.34
N ASP A 137 -2.58 -4.88 -3.59
CA ASP A 137 -3.42 -4.95 -2.40
C ASP A 137 -2.87 -6.02 -1.44
N MET A 138 -2.60 -5.63 -0.20
CA MET A 138 -1.99 -6.52 0.78
C MET A 138 -2.92 -7.69 1.16
N SER A 139 -4.23 -7.47 1.21
CA SER A 139 -5.20 -8.54 1.48
C SER A 139 -5.29 -9.51 0.31
N LEU A 140 -5.18 -9.02 -0.93
CA LEU A 140 -5.08 -9.87 -2.11
C LEU A 140 -3.81 -10.73 -2.07
N GLY A 141 -2.66 -10.17 -1.67
CA GLY A 141 -1.42 -10.93 -1.48
C GLY A 141 -1.59 -12.10 -0.52
N ILE A 142 -2.22 -11.85 0.64
CA ILE A 142 -2.56 -12.90 1.62
C ILE A 142 -3.53 -13.91 1.01
N LYS A 143 -4.62 -13.44 0.41
CA LYS A 143 -5.72 -14.28 -0.08
C LYS A 143 -5.29 -15.16 -1.25
N THR A 144 -4.33 -14.70 -2.05
CA THR A 144 -3.69 -15.48 -3.10
C THR A 144 -2.94 -16.70 -2.55
N GLY A 145 -2.40 -16.61 -1.33
CA GLY A 145 -1.69 -17.70 -0.67
C GLY A 145 -2.59 -18.69 0.10
N VAL A 146 -3.84 -18.33 0.43
CA VAL A 146 -4.71 -19.14 1.31
C VAL A 146 -6.08 -19.49 0.75
N GLN A 147 -6.57 -18.76 -0.26
CA GLN A 147 -7.92 -18.97 -0.78
C GLN A 147 -7.87 -19.87 -2.01
N PHE A 148 -8.13 -21.15 -1.79
CA PHE A 148 -8.18 -22.19 -2.81
C PHE A 148 -9.62 -22.41 -3.27
N ARG A 149 -9.88 -22.36 -4.58
CA ARG A 149 -11.10 -22.88 -5.20
C ARG A 149 -10.79 -23.50 -6.53
#